data_AF-A0A5C5VJZ8-F1
#
_entry.id   AF-A0A5C5VJZ8-F1
#
_cell.length_a   1.000
_cell.length_b   1.000
_cell.length_c   1.000
_cell.angle_alpha   90.00
_cell.angle_beta   90.00
_cell.angle_gamma   90.00
#
_symmetry.space_group_name_H-M   'P 1'
#
loop_
_entity.id
_entity.type
_entity.pdbx_description
1 polymer ?
#
loop_
_entity_poly.entity_id
_entity_poly.type
_entity_poly.pdbx_seq_one_letter_code
_entity_poly.pdbx_strand_id
1 'polypeptide(L)'
;MPNAPMRYTLEDPATLAIALAAEGGLAVLGLGLCWVLGMPPPQVLPANGSLGASLGWGAAATLPLLAMFWRLQRCVWRPIARLRRQARWMVRSLLGDARWPTVATVALSAGLGEEILFRGALQPALGLWLGTWAGVAGAAILFGMVHPMSVAYFVVATLCGLYLGVVTEATGELLPAIVAHAGYDFVALLALRKPDQTGRRPGQEELLYSDR
;
A
#
# COMPACT_ATOMS: atom_id res chain seq x y z
N MET A 1 -7.46 25.73 23.47
CA MET A 1 -6.32 26.06 22.61
C MET A 1 -6.74 25.76 21.18
N PRO A 2 -6.79 26.74 20.26
CA PRO A 2 -7.05 26.45 18.86
C PRO A 2 -5.86 25.64 18.33
N ASN A 3 -6.14 24.51 17.68
CA ASN A 3 -5.13 23.68 17.04
C ASN A 3 -4.36 24.52 16.02
N ALA A 4 -3.10 24.86 16.31
CA ALA A 4 -2.23 25.37 15.27
C ALA A 4 -2.20 24.34 14.12
N PRO A 5 -2.42 24.75 12.86
CA PRO A 5 -2.32 23.81 11.76
C PRO A 5 -0.91 23.20 11.78
N MET A 6 -0.83 21.87 11.73
CA MET A 6 0.47 21.21 11.62
C MET A 6 1.15 21.74 10.35
N ARG A 7 2.34 22.31 10.51
CA ARG A 7 3.07 23.02 9.43
C ARG A 7 3.63 22.11 8.34
N TYR A 8 3.41 20.79 8.43
CA TYR A 8 3.94 19.80 7.50
C TYR A 8 2.79 18.87 7.08
N THR A 9 2.05 19.29 6.06
CA THR A 9 1.05 18.44 5.38
C THR A 9 1.54 18.17 3.97
N LEU A 10 1.03 17.15 3.28
CA LEU A 10 1.42 16.87 1.89
C LEU A 10 1.09 17.99 0.88
N GLU A 11 0.35 19.03 1.27
CA GLU A 11 0.19 20.24 0.45
C GLU A 11 1.42 21.16 0.50
N ASP A 12 2.30 20.99 1.49
CA ASP A 12 3.61 21.64 1.51
C ASP A 12 4.53 20.98 0.45
N PRO A 13 5.07 21.74 -0.52
CA PRO A 13 5.86 21.18 -1.62
C PRO A 13 7.09 20.40 -1.16
N ALA A 14 7.72 20.80 -0.04
CA ALA A 14 8.88 20.10 0.49
C ALA A 14 8.48 18.73 1.06
N THR A 15 7.38 18.69 1.82
CA THR A 15 6.81 17.44 2.36
C THR A 15 6.39 16.48 1.24
N LEU A 16 5.72 16.99 0.20
CA LEU A 16 5.38 16.20 -0.98
C LEU A 16 6.63 15.67 -1.70
N ALA A 17 7.63 16.54 -1.93
CA ALA A 17 8.87 16.14 -2.59
C ALA A 17 9.60 15.02 -1.82
N ILE A 18 9.63 15.09 -0.48
CA ILE A 18 10.20 14.04 0.36
C ILE A 18 9.45 12.72 0.19
N ALA A 19 8.11 12.75 0.20
CA ALA A 19 7.31 11.55 -0.02
C ALA A 19 7.59 10.94 -1.40
N LEU A 20 7.57 11.75 -2.46
CA LEU A 20 7.84 11.27 -3.82
C LEU A 20 9.28 10.77 -4.00
N ALA A 21 10.25 11.40 -3.32
CA ALA A 21 11.63 10.94 -3.33
C ALA A 21 11.81 9.61 -2.59
N ALA A 22 11.07 9.39 -1.50
CA ALA A 22 11.07 8.11 -0.81
C ALA A 22 10.52 7.00 -1.71
N GLU A 23 9.34 7.20 -2.31
CA GLU A 23 8.73 6.21 -3.21
C GLU A 23 9.55 5.99 -4.49
N GLY A 24 10.04 7.06 -5.11
CA GLY A 24 10.94 6.98 -6.27
C GLY A 24 12.26 6.29 -5.94
N GLY A 25 12.77 6.47 -4.72
CA GLY A 25 13.94 5.78 -4.20
C GLY A 25 13.76 4.26 -4.16
N LEU A 26 12.55 3.77 -3.85
CA LEU A 26 12.24 2.34 -3.89
C LEU A 26 12.30 1.78 -5.32
N ALA A 27 11.77 2.52 -6.31
CA ALA A 27 11.92 2.12 -7.72
C ALA A 27 13.39 2.03 -8.13
N VAL A 28 14.20 3.03 -7.76
CA VAL A 28 15.64 3.05 -8.05
C VAL A 28 16.34 1.88 -7.36
N LEU A 29 15.99 1.57 -6.11
CA LEU A 29 16.52 0.42 -5.38
C LEU A 29 16.16 -0.90 -6.08
N GLY A 30 14.92 -1.05 -6.55
CA GLY A 30 14.49 -2.22 -7.31
C GLY A 30 15.26 -2.41 -8.60
N LEU A 31 15.43 -1.33 -9.38
CA LEU A 31 16.24 -1.33 -10.60
C LEU A 31 17.71 -1.67 -10.32
N GLY A 32 18.28 -1.08 -9.27
CA GLY A 32 19.64 -1.37 -8.82
C GLY A 32 19.82 -2.82 -8.39
N LEU A 33 18.84 -3.40 -7.71
CA LEU A 33 18.84 -4.81 -7.32
C LEU A 33 18.81 -5.73 -8.55
N CYS A 34 17.94 -5.45 -9.53
CA CYS A 34 17.94 -6.21 -10.79
C CYS A 34 19.30 -6.14 -11.47
N TRP A 35 19.90 -4.95 -11.54
CA TRP A 35 21.20 -4.74 -12.15
C TRP A 35 22.32 -5.54 -11.45
N VAL A 36 22.40 -5.46 -10.11
CA VAL A 36 23.41 -6.21 -9.33
C VAL A 36 23.24 -7.73 -9.47
N LEU A 37 22.00 -8.21 -9.57
CA LEU A 37 21.71 -9.64 -9.73
C LEU A 37 21.73 -10.13 -11.18
N GLY A 38 22.04 -9.25 -12.15
CA GLY A 38 22.03 -9.59 -13.58
C GLY A 38 20.65 -9.95 -14.13
N MET A 39 19.57 -9.54 -13.45
CA MET A 39 18.20 -9.73 -13.91
C MET A 39 17.80 -8.62 -14.89
N PRO A 40 16.92 -8.90 -15.86
CA PRO A 40 16.38 -7.85 -16.72
C PRO A 40 15.63 -6.80 -15.88
N PRO A 41 15.65 -5.51 -16.28
CA PRO A 41 14.90 -4.49 -15.58
C PRO A 41 13.39 -4.82 -15.64
N PRO A 42 12.63 -4.54 -14.57
CA PRO A 42 11.20 -4.82 -14.54
C PRO A 42 10.47 -4.05 -15.63
N GLN A 43 9.57 -4.73 -16.34
CA GLN A 43 8.78 -4.11 -17.40
C GLN A 43 7.48 -3.56 -16.81
N VAL A 44 7.40 -2.25 -16.69
CA VAL A 44 6.22 -1.55 -16.16
C VAL A 44 5.05 -1.60 -17.14
N LEU A 45 5.33 -1.57 -18.45
CA LEU A 45 4.32 -1.66 -19.50
C LEU A 45 4.21 -3.11 -20.01
N PRO A 46 3.01 -3.54 -20.46
CA PRO A 46 2.83 -4.88 -20.97
C PRO A 46 3.66 -5.12 -22.23
N ALA A 47 4.40 -6.23 -22.28
CA ALA A 47 5.24 -6.59 -23.42
C ALA A 47 4.42 -7.19 -24.58
N ASN A 48 3.46 -8.05 -24.23
CA ASN A 48 2.70 -8.86 -25.18
C ASN A 48 1.17 -8.63 -25.06
N GLY A 49 0.73 -7.87 -24.05
CA GLY A 49 -0.67 -7.55 -23.76
C GLY A 49 -1.07 -6.16 -24.23
N SER A 50 -2.38 -5.89 -24.29
CA SER A 50 -2.87 -4.54 -24.52
C SER A 50 -2.84 -3.73 -23.22
N LEU A 51 -2.37 -2.49 -23.28
CA LEU A 51 -2.39 -1.57 -22.15
C LEU A 51 -3.77 -1.48 -21.48
N GLY A 52 -4.83 -1.42 -22.29
CA GLY A 52 -6.20 -1.39 -21.80
C GLY A 52 -6.59 -2.64 -20.99
N ALA A 53 -6.15 -3.83 -21.41
CA ALA A 53 -6.40 -5.07 -20.67
C ALA A 53 -5.63 -5.08 -19.34
N SER A 54 -4.35 -4.68 -19.32
CA SER A 54 -3.56 -4.62 -18.08
C SER A 54 -4.15 -3.64 -17.07
N LEU A 55 -4.60 -2.46 -17.52
CA LEU A 55 -5.32 -1.50 -16.70
C LEU A 55 -6.64 -2.08 -16.17
N GLY A 56 -7.38 -2.81 -17.03
CA GLY A 56 -8.61 -3.49 -16.65
C GLY A 56 -8.40 -4.56 -15.57
N TRP A 57 -7.37 -5.40 -15.73
CA TRP A 57 -6.98 -6.39 -14.73
C TRP A 57 -6.55 -5.74 -13.42
N GLY A 58 -5.78 -4.65 -13.48
CA GLY A 58 -5.38 -3.89 -12.30
C GLY A 58 -6.58 -3.31 -11.55
N ALA A 59 -7.52 -2.68 -12.27
CA ALA A 59 -8.75 -2.15 -11.67
C ALA A 59 -9.61 -3.25 -11.04
N ALA A 60 -9.73 -4.41 -11.70
CA ALA A 60 -10.42 -5.58 -11.14
C ALA A 60 -9.71 -6.10 -9.88
N ALA A 61 -8.38 -6.15 -9.89
CA ALA A 61 -7.56 -6.58 -8.76
C ALA A 61 -7.58 -5.58 -7.59
N THR A 62 -7.95 -4.31 -7.82
CA THR A 62 -8.22 -3.37 -6.72
C THR A 62 -9.44 -3.80 -5.89
N LEU A 63 -10.44 -4.44 -6.49
CA LEU A 63 -11.73 -4.71 -5.84
C LEU A 63 -11.62 -5.61 -4.59
N PRO A 64 -10.89 -6.75 -4.61
CA PRO A 64 -10.69 -7.57 -3.42
C PRO A 64 -9.95 -6.82 -2.30
N LEU A 65 -8.97 -5.99 -2.64
CA LEU A 65 -8.24 -5.18 -1.66
C LEU A 65 -9.16 -4.15 -0.99
N LEU A 66 -10.02 -3.48 -1.77
CA LEU A 66 -11.02 -2.56 -1.21
C LEU A 66 -12.06 -3.29 -0.37
N ALA A 67 -12.54 -4.45 -0.81
CA ALA A 67 -13.47 -5.27 -0.02
C ALA A 67 -12.85 -5.65 1.33
N MET A 68 -11.57 -6.05 1.33
CA MET A 68 -10.82 -6.30 2.56
C MET A 68 -10.70 -5.04 3.42
N PHE A 69 -10.30 -3.90 2.86
CA PHE A 69 -10.20 -2.63 3.57
C PHE A 69 -11.52 -2.31 4.28
N TRP A 70 -12.63 -2.31 3.56
CA TRP A 70 -13.95 -2.00 4.12
C TRP A 70 -14.42 -3.03 5.15
N ARG A 71 -14.00 -4.29 5.04
CA ARG A 71 -14.24 -5.31 6.07
C ARG A 71 -13.43 -5.02 7.34
N LEU A 72 -12.15 -4.66 7.19
CA LEU A 72 -11.29 -4.27 8.32
C LEU A 72 -11.80 -2.99 9.00
N GLN A 73 -12.34 -2.02 8.25
CA GLN A 73 -12.98 -0.83 8.81
C GLN A 73 -14.18 -1.15 9.71
N ARG A 74 -14.91 -2.24 9.45
CA ARG A 74 -16.05 -2.69 10.26
C ARG A 74 -15.67 -3.71 11.33
N CYS A 75 -14.45 -4.23 11.29
CA CYS A 75 -13.97 -5.22 12.25
C CYS A 75 -13.87 -4.60 13.66
N VAL A 76 -14.43 -5.29 14.64
CA VAL A 76 -14.39 -4.92 16.06
C VAL A 76 -13.26 -5.63 16.82
N TRP A 77 -12.52 -6.53 16.17
CA TRP A 77 -11.43 -7.22 16.87
C TRP A 77 -10.34 -6.22 17.32
N ARG A 78 -9.94 -6.30 18.60
CA ARG A 78 -9.08 -5.30 19.27
C ARG A 78 -7.80 -4.95 18.50
N PRO A 79 -7.02 -5.90 17.94
CA PRO A 79 -5.83 -5.58 17.15
C PRO A 79 -6.15 -4.74 15.89
N ILE A 80 -7.23 -5.08 15.19
CA ILE A 80 -7.66 -4.36 13.97
C ILE A 80 -8.23 -2.99 14.32
N ALA A 81 -9.00 -2.88 15.40
CA ALA A 81 -9.49 -1.59 15.89
C ALA A 81 -8.33 -0.65 16.28
N ARG A 82 -7.27 -1.18 16.92
CA ARG A 82 -6.05 -0.42 17.23
C ARG A 82 -5.31 0.01 15.96
N LEU A 83 -5.08 -0.90 15.03
CA LEU A 83 -4.49 -0.60 13.72
C LEU A 83 -5.25 0.52 13.01
N ARG A 84 -6.58 0.40 12.94
CA ARG A 84 -7.44 1.43 12.32
C ARG A 84 -7.27 2.79 12.96
N ARG A 85 -7.17 2.88 14.30
CA ARG A 85 -6.92 4.15 15.00
C ARG A 85 -5.54 4.72 14.69
N GLN A 86 -4.49 3.89 14.72
CA GLN A 86 -3.12 4.31 14.40
C GLN A 86 -3.00 4.77 12.95
N ALA A 87 -3.54 4.00 11.99
CA ALA A 87 -3.56 4.35 10.57
C ALA A 87 -4.31 5.67 10.33
N ARG A 88 -5.48 5.86 10.94
CA ARG A 88 -6.22 7.14 10.82
C ARG A 88 -5.45 8.32 11.40
N TRP A 89 -4.82 8.14 12.55
CA TRP A 89 -4.01 9.19 13.16
C TRP A 89 -2.84 9.56 12.24
N MET A 90 -2.08 8.57 11.76
CA MET A 90 -0.95 8.78 10.84
C MET A 90 -1.40 9.44 9.53
N VAL A 91 -2.44 8.91 8.89
CA VAL A 91 -3.00 9.45 7.65
C VAL A 91 -3.45 10.90 7.83
N ARG A 92 -4.19 11.22 8.90
CA ARG A 92 -4.62 12.60 9.15
C ARG A 92 -3.45 13.54 9.44
N SER A 93 -2.44 13.06 10.16
CA SER A 93 -1.24 13.82 10.46
C SER A 93 -0.45 14.17 9.20
N LEU A 94 -0.34 13.24 8.24
CA LEU A 94 0.41 13.42 7.00
C LEU A 94 -0.40 14.15 5.92
N LEU A 95 -1.65 13.73 5.71
CA LEU A 95 -2.49 14.23 4.62
C LEU A 95 -3.25 15.49 5.01
N GLY A 96 -3.67 15.68 6.26
CA GLY A 96 -4.51 16.81 6.65
C GLY A 96 -5.70 17.00 5.70
N ASP A 97 -5.82 18.22 5.15
CA ASP A 97 -6.82 18.60 4.15
C ASP A 97 -6.31 18.49 2.69
N ALA A 98 -5.29 17.67 2.44
CA ALA A 98 -4.70 17.51 1.12
C ALA A 98 -5.76 17.25 0.03
N ARG A 99 -5.60 17.90 -1.11
CA ARG A 99 -6.50 17.78 -2.25
C ARG A 99 -6.37 16.38 -2.83
N TRP A 100 -7.46 15.90 -3.44
CA TRP A 100 -7.45 14.56 -4.04
C TRP A 100 -6.31 14.36 -5.08
N PRO A 101 -5.85 15.36 -5.87
CA PRO A 101 -4.72 15.15 -6.78
C PRO A 101 -3.43 14.85 -6.03
N THR A 102 -3.17 15.54 -4.91
CA THR A 102 -2.01 15.27 -4.04
C THR A 102 -2.03 13.83 -3.53
N VAL A 103 -3.20 13.35 -3.10
CA VAL A 103 -3.37 11.96 -2.66
C VAL A 103 -3.15 10.98 -3.81
N ALA A 104 -3.67 11.28 -5.01
CA ALA A 104 -3.48 10.46 -6.19
C ALA A 104 -2.00 10.38 -6.59
N THR A 105 -1.28 11.49 -6.54
CA THR A 105 0.15 11.54 -6.85
C THR A 105 0.95 10.66 -5.89
N VAL A 106 0.71 10.75 -4.58
CA VAL A 106 1.37 9.89 -3.59
C VAL A 106 1.02 8.41 -3.82
N ALA A 107 -0.27 8.08 -4.01
CA ALA A 107 -0.70 6.70 -4.22
C ALA A 107 -0.14 6.09 -5.51
N LEU A 108 -0.06 6.85 -6.60
CA LEU A 108 0.57 6.41 -7.85
C LEU A 108 2.07 6.20 -7.67
N SER A 109 2.75 7.09 -6.95
CA SER A 109 4.18 6.96 -6.68
C SER A 109 4.48 5.75 -5.80
N ALA A 110 3.71 5.51 -4.74
CA ALA A 110 3.85 4.33 -3.89
C ALA A 110 3.58 3.03 -4.69
N GLY A 111 2.45 2.97 -5.40
CA GLY A 111 2.12 1.82 -6.23
C GLY A 111 3.16 1.53 -7.32
N LEU A 112 3.83 2.54 -7.88
CA LEU A 112 4.91 2.34 -8.84
C LEU A 112 6.22 1.92 -8.15
N GLY A 113 6.64 2.66 -7.13
CA GLY A 113 7.91 2.48 -6.43
C GLY A 113 8.01 1.16 -5.71
N GLU A 114 7.01 0.85 -4.90
CA GLU A 114 6.96 -0.38 -4.12
C GLU A 114 6.84 -1.61 -5.03
N GLU A 115 5.98 -1.59 -6.06
CA GLU A 115 5.82 -2.76 -6.92
C GLU A 115 7.05 -3.03 -7.80
N ILE A 116 7.77 -2.00 -8.26
CA ILE A 116 9.06 -2.19 -8.95
C ILE A 116 10.06 -2.91 -8.02
N LEU A 117 10.15 -2.51 -6.75
CA LEU A 117 11.06 -3.14 -5.80
C LEU A 117 10.61 -4.57 -5.44
N PHE A 118 9.36 -4.73 -5.03
CA PHE A 118 8.89 -5.99 -4.45
C PHE A 118 8.54 -7.03 -5.51
N ARG A 119 7.82 -6.66 -6.57
CA ARG A 119 7.31 -7.59 -7.60
C ARG A 119 8.22 -7.62 -8.82
N GLY A 120 8.80 -6.47 -9.16
CA GLY A 120 9.77 -6.35 -10.24
C GLY A 120 11.13 -6.95 -9.91
N ALA A 121 11.60 -6.83 -8.66
CA ALA A 121 12.95 -7.23 -8.28
C ALA A 121 13.00 -8.34 -7.21
N LEU A 122 12.48 -8.11 -6.00
CA LEU A 122 12.64 -9.06 -4.88
C LEU A 122 11.92 -10.39 -5.11
N GLN A 123 10.69 -10.38 -5.61
CA GLN A 123 9.92 -11.59 -5.91
C GLN A 123 10.62 -12.48 -6.94
N PRO A 124 11.01 -12.01 -8.14
CA PRO A 124 11.73 -12.83 -9.10
C PRO A 124 13.13 -13.18 -8.58
N ALA A 125 13.83 -12.28 -7.88
CA ALA A 125 15.11 -12.60 -7.26
C ALA A 125 14.98 -13.80 -6.33
N LEU A 126 14.06 -13.77 -5.36
CA LEU A 126 13.83 -14.91 -4.47
C LEU A 126 13.33 -16.15 -5.22
N GLY A 127 12.53 -15.94 -6.27
CA GLY A 127 12.04 -17.00 -7.15
C GLY A 127 13.14 -17.77 -7.87
N LEU A 128 14.25 -17.12 -8.25
CA LEU A 128 15.40 -17.78 -8.87
C LEU A 128 16.08 -18.79 -7.95
N TRP A 129 16.08 -18.56 -6.63
CA TRP A 129 16.78 -19.42 -5.66
C TRP A 129 15.84 -20.43 -5.00
N LEU A 130 14.59 -20.06 -4.77
CA LEU A 130 13.64 -20.82 -3.93
C LEU A 130 12.44 -21.37 -4.72
N GLY A 131 12.29 -20.98 -5.99
CA GLY A 131 11.12 -21.27 -6.83
C GLY A 131 10.05 -20.17 -6.75
N THR A 132 9.25 -20.04 -7.80
CA THR A 132 8.29 -18.93 -8.02
C THR A 132 7.42 -18.64 -6.79
N TRP A 133 6.72 -19.64 -6.25
CA TRP A 133 5.79 -19.42 -5.15
C TRP A 133 6.47 -19.10 -3.81
N ALA A 134 7.68 -19.61 -3.59
CA ALA A 134 8.49 -19.21 -2.45
C ALA A 134 8.99 -17.77 -2.61
N GLY A 135 9.28 -17.33 -3.83
CA GLY A 135 9.57 -15.94 -4.16
C GLY A 135 8.40 -15.01 -3.85
N VAL A 136 7.18 -15.39 -4.26
CA VAL A 136 5.95 -14.66 -3.93
C VAL A 136 5.77 -14.54 -2.41
N ALA A 137 5.88 -15.66 -1.69
CA ALA A 137 5.73 -15.67 -0.23
C ALA A 137 6.81 -14.84 0.47
N GLY A 138 8.07 -14.98 0.05
CA GLY A 138 9.20 -14.25 0.62
C GLY A 138 9.09 -12.74 0.40
N ALA A 139 8.78 -12.30 -0.82
CA ALA A 139 8.57 -10.88 -1.12
C ALA A 139 7.37 -10.30 -0.34
N ALA A 140 6.28 -11.07 -0.18
CA ALA A 140 5.14 -10.67 0.63
C ALA A 140 5.47 -10.50 2.13
N ILE A 141 6.31 -11.38 2.68
CA ILE A 141 6.78 -11.25 4.07
C ILE A 141 7.66 -10.01 4.22
N LEU A 142 8.62 -9.80 3.31
CA LEU A 142 9.47 -8.61 3.30
C LEU A 142 8.65 -7.31 3.18
N PHE A 143 7.62 -7.32 2.33
CA PHE A 143 6.67 -6.22 2.21
C PHE A 143 5.99 -5.92 3.55
N GLY A 144 5.50 -6.93 4.26
CA GLY A 144 4.94 -6.74 5.59
C GLY A 144 5.97 -6.22 6.61
N MET A 145 7.22 -6.68 6.55
CA MET A 145 8.30 -6.28 7.47
C MET A 145 8.64 -4.79 7.37
N VAL A 146 8.61 -4.21 6.17
CA VAL A 146 8.86 -2.77 5.97
C VAL A 146 7.65 -1.89 6.33
N HIS A 147 6.54 -2.51 6.76
CA HIS A 147 5.35 -1.85 7.29
C HIS A 147 5.16 -2.05 8.81
N PRO A 148 6.15 -1.71 9.68
CA PRO A 148 6.13 -2.08 11.09
C PRO A 148 5.34 -1.06 11.94
N MET A 149 4.01 -1.03 11.81
CA MET A 149 3.15 -0.25 12.73
C MET A 149 2.64 -1.09 13.90
N SER A 150 2.29 -2.34 13.62
CA SER A 150 1.79 -3.32 14.59
C SER A 150 1.86 -4.71 13.95
N VAL A 151 1.76 -5.77 14.77
CA VAL A 151 1.63 -7.14 14.25
C VAL A 151 0.43 -7.28 13.31
N ALA A 152 -0.68 -6.61 13.64
CA ALA A 152 -1.85 -6.58 12.76
C ALA A 152 -1.55 -5.93 11.41
N TYR A 153 -0.75 -4.85 11.38
CA TYR A 153 -0.36 -4.21 10.13
C TYR A 153 0.58 -5.08 9.32
N PHE A 154 1.59 -5.68 9.97
CA PHE A 154 2.47 -6.67 9.34
C PHE A 154 1.66 -7.77 8.65
N VAL A 155 0.71 -8.40 9.35
CA VAL A 155 -0.13 -9.46 8.77
C VAL A 155 -0.96 -8.95 7.60
N VAL A 156 -1.64 -7.81 7.74
CA VAL A 156 -2.46 -7.25 6.65
C VAL A 156 -1.60 -6.88 5.44
N ALA A 157 -0.46 -6.23 5.66
CA ALA A 157 0.48 -5.85 4.61
C ALA A 157 1.08 -7.07 3.93
N THR A 158 1.44 -8.13 4.67
CA THR A 158 1.87 -9.41 4.08
C THR A 158 0.77 -10.06 3.25
N LEU A 159 -0.50 -9.99 3.66
CA LEU A 159 -1.62 -10.53 2.88
C LEU A 159 -1.88 -9.72 1.60
N CYS A 160 -1.82 -8.39 1.65
CA CYS A 160 -1.78 -7.54 0.44
C CYS A 160 -0.59 -7.91 -0.44
N GLY A 161 0.57 -8.06 0.21
CA GLY A 161 1.84 -8.56 -0.28
C GLY A 161 1.66 -9.74 -1.22
N LEU A 162 1.13 -10.81 -0.63
CA LEU A 162 0.89 -12.10 -1.24
C LEU A 162 -0.12 -11.99 -2.39
N TYR A 163 -1.22 -11.27 -2.17
CA TYR A 163 -2.25 -11.09 -3.19
C TYR A 163 -1.70 -10.41 -4.44
N LEU A 164 -1.00 -9.28 -4.30
CA LEU A 164 -0.41 -8.56 -5.42
C LEU A 164 0.67 -9.39 -6.13
N GLY A 165 1.47 -10.16 -5.38
CA GLY A 165 2.44 -11.08 -5.96
C GLY A 165 1.78 -12.19 -6.79
N VAL A 166 0.68 -12.76 -6.30
CA VAL A 166 -0.14 -13.73 -7.07
C VAL A 166 -0.75 -13.08 -8.32
N VAL A 167 -1.21 -11.84 -8.23
CA VAL A 167 -1.71 -11.08 -9.39
C VAL A 167 -0.61 -10.94 -10.44
N THR A 168 0.61 -10.55 -10.05
CA THR A 168 1.75 -10.44 -10.95
C THR A 168 2.09 -11.77 -11.65
N GLU A 169 2.12 -12.88 -10.91
CA GLU A 169 2.37 -14.20 -11.51
C GLU A 169 1.24 -14.65 -12.44
N ALA A 170 -0.02 -14.39 -12.06
CA ALA A 170 -1.18 -14.81 -12.82
C ALA A 170 -1.35 -14.03 -14.13
N THR A 171 -1.00 -12.74 -14.13
CA THR A 171 -1.05 -11.90 -15.34
C THR A 171 0.24 -11.98 -16.16
N GLY A 172 1.37 -12.33 -15.54
CA GLY A 172 2.70 -12.20 -16.13
C GLY A 172 3.13 -10.74 -16.33
N GLU A 173 2.46 -9.80 -15.67
CA GLU A 173 2.63 -8.36 -15.87
C GLU A 173 2.73 -7.62 -14.54
N LEU A 174 3.59 -6.60 -14.49
CA LEU A 174 3.75 -5.75 -13.31
C LEU A 174 2.64 -4.69 -13.20
N LEU A 175 2.16 -4.17 -14.34
CA LEU A 175 1.19 -3.07 -14.38
C LEU A 175 -0.10 -3.34 -13.60
N PRO A 176 -0.74 -4.53 -13.68
CA PRO A 176 -1.93 -4.82 -12.89
C PRO A 176 -1.70 -4.67 -11.38
N ALA A 177 -0.54 -5.09 -10.86
CA ALA A 177 -0.21 -4.92 -9.44
C ALA A 177 0.01 -3.44 -9.07
N ILE A 178 0.73 -2.68 -9.90
CA ILE A 178 0.92 -1.22 -9.73
C ILE A 178 -0.43 -0.50 -9.64
N VAL A 179 -1.33 -0.77 -10.58
CA VAL A 179 -2.66 -0.17 -10.63
C VAL A 179 -3.51 -0.60 -9.43
N ALA A 180 -3.46 -1.89 -9.08
CA ALA A 180 -4.20 -2.43 -7.95
C ALA A 180 -3.79 -1.78 -6.63
N HIS A 181 -2.48 -1.64 -6.42
CA HIS A 181 -1.88 -1.02 -5.24
C HIS A 181 -2.21 0.48 -5.19
N ALA A 182 -1.91 1.25 -6.24
CA ALA A 182 -2.20 2.68 -6.30
C ALA A 182 -3.70 2.98 -6.12
N GLY A 183 -4.57 2.16 -6.72
CA GLY A 183 -6.02 2.29 -6.57
C GLY A 183 -6.50 2.00 -5.15
N TYR A 184 -5.93 0.98 -4.50
CA TYR A 184 -6.20 0.66 -3.10
C TYR A 184 -5.78 1.82 -2.19
N ASP A 185 -4.55 2.31 -2.33
CA ASP A 185 -4.01 3.40 -1.51
C ASP A 185 -4.79 4.68 -1.68
N PHE A 186 -5.10 5.06 -2.92
CA PHE A 186 -5.87 6.27 -3.19
C PHE A 186 -7.20 6.26 -2.43
N VAL A 187 -7.95 5.17 -2.48
CA VAL A 187 -9.23 5.05 -1.78
C VAL A 187 -9.03 4.96 -0.26
N ALA A 188 -8.07 4.15 0.20
CA ALA A 188 -7.81 3.95 1.62
C ALA A 188 -7.38 5.26 2.30
N LEU A 189 -6.45 6.02 1.70
CA LEU A 189 -5.99 7.31 2.19
C LEU A 189 -7.12 8.35 2.23
N LEU A 190 -7.94 8.44 1.17
CA LEU A 190 -9.12 9.33 1.15
C LEU A 190 -10.19 8.94 2.17
N ALA A 191 -10.35 7.66 2.47
CA ALA A 191 -11.30 7.19 3.48
C ALA A 191 -10.78 7.43 4.91
N LEU A 192 -9.50 7.17 5.16
CA LEU A 192 -8.89 7.29 6.48
C LEU A 192 -8.67 8.76 6.92
N ARG A 193 -8.52 9.69 5.97
CA ARG A 193 -8.39 11.13 6.30
C ARG A 193 -9.66 11.72 6.91
N LYS A 194 -10.85 11.27 6.51
CA LYS A 194 -12.13 11.85 6.98
C LYS A 194 -12.28 11.65 8.49
N PRO A 195 -12.81 12.63 9.26
CA PRO A 195 -13.17 12.46 10.66
C PRO A 195 -14.07 11.23 10.87
N ASP A 196 -13.97 10.56 12.02
CA ASP A 196 -14.83 9.41 12.30
C ASP A 196 -16.26 9.92 12.49
N GLN A 197 -17.11 9.80 11.46
CA GLN A 197 -18.49 10.27 11.47
C GLN A 197 -19.43 9.36 12.25
N THR A 198 -18.94 8.24 12.82
CA THR A 198 -19.81 7.25 13.49
C THR A 198 -20.42 7.73 14.81
N GLY A 199 -20.17 8.97 15.25
CA GLY A 199 -20.79 9.53 16.47
C GLY A 199 -20.42 8.80 17.77
N ARG A 200 -19.59 7.75 17.71
CA ARG A 200 -19.11 7.02 18.87
C ARG A 200 -18.10 7.87 19.61
N ARG A 201 -18.47 8.29 20.81
CA ARG A 201 -17.60 9.03 21.71
C ARG A 201 -16.34 8.20 22.01
N PRO A 202 -15.16 8.82 22.17
CA PRO A 202 -13.90 8.11 22.43
C PRO A 202 -13.87 7.14 23.62
N GLY A 203 -14.90 7.08 24.49
CA GLY A 203 -15.02 6.11 25.58
C GLY A 203 -16.09 5.01 25.42
N GLN A 204 -16.98 5.10 24.41
CA GLN A 204 -18.01 4.07 24.20
C GLN A 204 -17.47 2.79 23.56
N GLU A 205 -16.39 2.90 22.78
CA GLU A 205 -15.68 1.71 22.28
C GLU A 205 -14.94 0.98 23.41
N GLU A 206 -14.36 1.70 24.37
CA GLU A 206 -13.62 1.09 25.49
C GLU A 206 -14.53 0.26 26.41
N LEU A 207 -15.76 0.72 26.65
CA LEU A 207 -16.80 -0.03 27.39
C LEU A 207 -17.30 -1.27 26.62
N LEU A 208 -17.42 -1.19 25.30
CA LEU A 208 -17.81 -2.33 24.46
C LEU A 208 -16.72 -3.42 24.38
N TYR A 209 -15.47 -3.06 24.66
CA TYR A 209 -14.36 -4.01 24.68
C TYR A 209 -13.97 -4.44 26.09
N SER A 210 -14.35 -3.73 27.15
CA SER A 210 -14.03 -4.06 28.55
C SER A 210 -14.53 -5.45 28.98
N ASP A 211 -15.63 -5.93 28.41
CA ASP A 211 -16.36 -7.10 28.93
C ASP A 211 -16.14 -8.42 28.16
N ARG A 212 -15.08 -8.56 27.36
CA ARG A 212 -14.73 -9.85 26.70
C ARG A 212 -13.23 -10.09 26.58
#